data_AF-A0A937L9W6-F1
#
_entry.id   AF-A0A937L9W6-F1
#
_cell.length_a   1.000
_cell.length_b   1.000
_cell.length_c   1.000
_cell.angle_alpha   90.00
_cell.angle_beta   90.00
_cell.angle_gamma   90.00
#
_symmetry.space_group_name_H-M   'P 1'
#
loop_
_entity.id
_entity.type
_entity.pdbx_description
1 polymer ?
#
loop_
_entity_poly.entity_id
_entity_poly.type
_entity_poly.pdbx_seq_one_letter_code
_entity_poly.pdbx_strand_id
1 'polypeptide(L)'
;RIAQIDQLERVEVFPESRLTAADVVELAPSQVMIATGSVWAGDTIGRHSGTGLETVSPGATIISAEAVLDQQPIEAGHLIVYDDDHYYMGSVLALALRERGHAVTLVTPAGKPCEFGVFTGEVYQSNARLFEVGVEVVTNTMIVGAGPGSVTTECSLSGRRGEMACDGLMPVTRRLPRLDLYDELRALQQSGEVPDALRSADAVRRIGDAEAPNTIAAAVYAGYRAGVELGQTVDLAERFGRRDIRIPA
;
A
#
# COMPACT_ATOMS: atom_id res chain seq x y z
N ARG A 1 -17.49 -4.85 -11.98
CA ARG A 1 -16.85 -3.53 -12.24
C ARG A 1 -16.76 -3.28 -13.74
N ILE A 2 -15.93 -4.02 -14.49
CA ILE A 2 -15.77 -3.86 -15.95
C ILE A 2 -17.12 -4.00 -16.68
N ALA A 3 -17.89 -5.06 -16.41
CA ALA A 3 -19.23 -5.24 -16.99
C ALA A 3 -20.27 -4.12 -16.73
N GLN A 4 -20.05 -3.21 -15.77
CA GLN A 4 -20.90 -2.02 -15.58
C GLN A 4 -20.33 -0.81 -16.31
N ILE A 5 -19.00 -0.72 -16.44
CA ILE A 5 -18.31 0.30 -17.23
C ILE A 5 -18.56 0.06 -18.73
N ASP A 6 -18.53 -1.20 -19.18
CA ASP A 6 -18.76 -1.59 -20.57
C ASP A 6 -20.17 -1.24 -21.07
N GLN A 7 -21.12 -0.98 -20.16
CA GLN A 7 -22.47 -0.53 -20.48
C GLN A 7 -22.53 0.97 -20.79
N LEU A 8 -21.45 1.72 -20.54
CA LEU A 8 -21.40 3.16 -20.71
C LEU A 8 -20.77 3.50 -22.07
N GLU A 9 -21.59 3.91 -23.04
CA GLU A 9 -21.15 4.25 -24.41
C GLU A 9 -20.08 5.37 -24.48
N ARG A 10 -19.91 6.15 -23.41
CA ARG A 10 -18.96 7.26 -23.32
C ARG A 10 -17.67 6.91 -22.58
N VAL A 11 -17.46 5.63 -22.26
CA VAL A 11 -16.25 5.17 -21.58
C VAL A 11 -15.54 4.16 -22.47
N GLU A 12 -14.29 4.49 -22.81
CA GLU A 12 -13.39 3.59 -23.51
C GLU A 12 -12.36 3.05 -22.51
N VAL A 13 -12.08 1.74 -22.58
CA VAL A 13 -11.17 1.05 -21.67
C VAL A 13 -10.04 0.43 -22.50
N PHE A 14 -8.80 0.74 -22.14
CA PHE A 14 -7.60 0.25 -22.81
C PHE A 14 -6.76 -0.58 -21.82
N PRO A 15 -6.98 -1.90 -21.72
CA PRO A 15 -6.11 -2.80 -20.96
C PRO A 15 -4.70 -2.84 -21.56
N GLU A 16 -3.72 -3.28 -20.77
CA GLU A 16 -2.32 -3.46 -21.21
C GLU A 16 -1.67 -2.19 -21.81
N SER A 17 -2.23 -1.02 -21.52
CA SER A 17 -1.83 0.27 -22.09
C SER A 17 -1.18 1.14 -21.01
N ARG A 18 0.08 0.84 -20.66
CA ARG A 18 0.82 1.65 -19.70
C ARG A 18 1.26 2.96 -20.35
N LEU A 19 0.69 4.07 -19.91
CA LEU A 19 0.98 5.41 -20.45
C LEU A 19 2.26 6.00 -19.88
N THR A 20 3.00 6.69 -20.75
CA THR A 20 4.08 7.63 -20.44
C THR A 20 3.56 9.07 -20.43
N ALA A 21 4.36 10.02 -19.95
CA ALA A 21 3.98 11.44 -20.02
C ALA A 21 3.82 11.93 -21.47
N ALA A 22 4.62 11.40 -22.40
CA ALA A 22 4.52 11.73 -23.83
C ALA A 22 3.17 11.29 -24.42
N ASP A 23 2.71 10.08 -24.09
CA ASP A 23 1.42 9.57 -24.56
C ASP A 23 0.26 10.46 -24.07
N VAL A 24 0.30 10.90 -22.81
CA VAL A 24 -0.73 11.80 -22.24
C VAL A 24 -0.70 13.17 -22.90
N VAL A 25 0.49 13.70 -23.20
CA VAL A 25 0.66 14.96 -23.95
C VAL A 25 0.11 14.85 -25.36
N GLU A 26 0.36 13.74 -26.05
CA GLU A 26 -0.15 13.49 -27.41
C GLU A 26 -1.69 13.36 -27.42
N LEU A 27 -2.26 12.63 -26.46
CA LEU A 27 -3.71 12.47 -26.31
C LEU A 27 -4.41 13.80 -25.97
N ALA A 28 -3.69 14.75 -25.35
CA ALA A 28 -4.15 16.08 -24.98
C ALA A 28 -5.54 16.12 -24.31
N PRO A 29 -5.81 15.29 -23.27
CA PRO A 29 -7.10 15.31 -22.60
C PRO A 29 -7.32 16.64 -21.87
N SER A 30 -8.59 16.99 -21.64
CA SER A 30 -8.94 18.20 -20.88
C SER A 30 -8.64 18.06 -19.38
N GLN A 31 -8.61 16.83 -18.85
CA GLN A 31 -8.37 16.49 -17.45
C GLN A 31 -7.70 15.11 -17.36
N VAL A 32 -6.75 14.95 -16.44
CA VAL A 32 -6.02 13.71 -16.16
C VAL A 32 -6.16 13.37 -14.68
N MET A 33 -6.69 12.18 -14.40
CA MET A 33 -6.73 11.62 -13.05
C MET A 33 -5.71 10.49 -12.93
N ILE A 34 -4.63 10.73 -12.19
CA ILE A 34 -3.57 9.76 -11.92
C ILE A 34 -4.01 8.84 -10.78
N ALA A 35 -4.38 7.61 -11.13
CA ALA A 35 -4.80 6.55 -10.22
C ALA A 35 -3.82 5.35 -10.25
N THR A 36 -2.53 5.62 -10.36
CA THR A 36 -1.43 4.64 -10.54
C THR A 36 -1.14 3.78 -9.31
N GLY A 37 -1.83 4.03 -8.19
CA GLY A 37 -1.72 3.24 -6.97
C GLY A 37 -0.45 3.48 -6.17
N SER A 38 -0.04 2.45 -5.42
CA SER A 38 1.13 2.45 -4.55
C SER A 38 1.82 1.08 -4.54
N VAL A 39 3.03 1.00 -4.00
CA VAL A 39 3.79 -0.24 -3.74
C VAL A 39 4.13 -0.39 -2.28
N TRP A 40 4.24 -1.62 -1.78
CA TRP A 40 4.85 -1.88 -0.48
C TRP A 40 6.34 -1.51 -0.50
N ALA A 41 6.76 -0.79 0.53
CA ALA A 41 8.14 -0.32 0.64
C ALA A 41 9.05 -1.40 1.24
N GLY A 42 10.24 -1.57 0.67
CA GLY A 42 11.32 -2.36 1.28
C GLY A 42 12.18 -1.57 2.27
N ASP A 43 11.88 -0.28 2.49
CA ASP A 43 12.71 0.65 3.27
C ASP A 43 12.55 0.51 4.78
N THR A 44 11.66 -0.36 5.26
CA THR A 44 11.39 -0.67 6.68
C THR A 44 10.89 0.52 7.52
N ILE A 45 10.63 1.67 6.91
CA ILE A 45 10.02 2.82 7.57
C ILE A 45 8.54 2.51 7.78
N GLY A 46 8.00 2.87 8.94
CA GLY A 46 6.64 2.52 9.34
C GLY A 46 6.12 3.36 10.48
N ARG A 47 5.17 2.80 11.23
CA ARG A 47 4.56 3.44 12.40
C ARG A 47 5.51 3.50 13.58
N HIS A 48 6.30 2.44 13.76
CA HIS A 48 7.19 2.29 14.91
C HIS A 48 8.66 2.67 14.61
N SER A 49 8.99 3.00 13.36
CA SER A 49 10.27 3.65 13.01
C SER A 49 10.09 4.66 11.87
N GLY A 50 10.45 5.91 12.13
CA GLY A 50 10.44 6.98 11.11
C GLY A 50 11.65 6.97 10.17
N THR A 51 12.68 6.18 10.49
CA THR A 51 13.96 6.13 9.74
C THR A 51 14.32 4.73 9.23
N GLY A 52 13.49 3.72 9.53
CA GLY A 52 13.74 2.32 9.19
C GLY A 52 14.58 1.59 10.23
N LEU A 53 15.17 0.46 9.85
CA LEU A 53 16.09 -0.31 10.71
C LEU A 53 17.31 0.54 11.11
N GLU A 54 17.76 0.40 12.35
CA GLU A 54 18.96 1.06 12.86
C GLU A 54 20.23 0.56 12.17
N THR A 55 20.24 -0.71 11.77
CA THR A 55 21.39 -1.35 11.13
C THR A 55 20.94 -2.40 10.13
N VAL A 56 21.48 -2.34 8.92
CA VAL A 56 21.38 -3.39 7.91
C VAL A 56 22.80 -3.84 7.55
N SER A 57 23.20 -5.01 8.03
CA SER A 57 24.54 -5.53 7.76
C SER A 57 24.64 -6.07 6.33
N PRO A 58 25.83 -6.02 5.69
CA PRO A 58 26.06 -6.66 4.41
C PRO A 58 25.67 -8.13 4.44
N GLY A 59 24.93 -8.58 3.42
CA GLY A 59 24.41 -9.94 3.34
C GLY A 59 23.05 -10.18 4.01
N ALA A 60 22.41 -9.14 4.57
CA ALA A 60 21.01 -9.21 4.97
C ALA A 60 20.10 -9.38 3.74
N THR A 61 19.13 -10.29 3.83
CA THR A 61 18.13 -10.54 2.78
C THR A 61 16.82 -9.84 3.13
N ILE A 62 16.52 -8.74 2.45
CA ILE A 62 15.23 -8.03 2.57
C ILE A 62 14.39 -8.34 1.33
N ILE A 63 13.19 -8.89 1.54
CA ILE A 63 12.28 -9.34 0.49
C ILE A 63 11.08 -8.42 0.46
N SER A 64 10.79 -7.83 -0.70
CA SER A 64 9.59 -7.01 -0.88
C SER A 64 8.33 -7.85 -0.75
N ALA A 65 7.31 -7.32 -0.08
CA ALA A 65 5.97 -7.92 -0.08
C ALA A 65 5.39 -8.05 -1.50
N GLU A 66 5.80 -7.16 -2.43
CA GLU A 66 5.42 -7.25 -3.84
C GLU A 66 5.87 -8.58 -4.48
N ALA A 67 6.99 -9.18 -4.04
CA ALA A 67 7.43 -10.48 -4.56
C ALA A 67 6.39 -11.59 -4.31
N VAL A 68 5.66 -11.53 -3.20
CA VAL A 68 4.55 -12.45 -2.94
C VAL A 68 3.36 -12.12 -3.83
N LEU A 69 2.98 -10.84 -3.92
CA LEU A 69 1.83 -10.38 -4.71
C LEU A 69 2.00 -10.69 -6.21
N ASP A 70 3.21 -10.52 -6.73
CA ASP A 70 3.60 -10.78 -8.12
C ASP A 70 3.96 -12.25 -8.37
N GLN A 71 3.82 -13.13 -7.36
CA GLN A 71 4.11 -14.57 -7.46
C GLN A 71 5.55 -14.88 -7.90
N GLN A 72 6.50 -14.03 -7.52
CA GLN A 72 7.92 -14.25 -7.79
C GLN A 72 8.45 -15.41 -6.93
N PRO A 73 9.47 -16.15 -7.43
CA PRO A 73 10.17 -17.15 -6.62
C PRO A 73 10.90 -16.48 -5.44
N ILE A 74 10.86 -17.11 -4.27
CA ILE A 74 11.56 -16.66 -3.06
C ILE A 74 12.49 -17.78 -2.60
N GLU A 75 13.79 -17.50 -2.57
CA GLU A 75 14.83 -18.46 -2.19
C GLU A 75 15.22 -18.31 -0.71
N ALA A 76 14.25 -18.50 0.19
CA ALA A 76 14.45 -18.44 1.64
C ALA A 76 13.67 -19.56 2.34
N GLY A 77 14.32 -20.31 3.24
CA GLY A 77 13.66 -21.41 3.97
C GLY A 77 12.74 -20.88 5.07
N HIS A 78 13.25 -19.94 5.87
CA HIS A 78 12.53 -19.29 6.96
C HIS A 78 12.44 -17.77 6.76
N LEU A 79 11.21 -17.28 6.69
CA LEU A 79 10.90 -15.87 6.52
C LEU A 79 10.35 -15.25 7.80
N ILE A 80 10.84 -14.06 8.13
CA ILE A 80 10.18 -13.17 9.08
C ILE A 80 9.30 -12.19 8.31
N VAL A 81 7.99 -12.20 8.59
CA VAL A 81 7.07 -11.15 8.15
C VAL A 81 6.98 -10.12 9.27
N TYR A 82 7.50 -8.91 9.04
CA TYR A 82 7.44 -7.83 10.01
C TYR A 82 6.23 -6.93 9.73
N ASP A 83 5.17 -7.10 10.51
CA ASP A 83 3.90 -6.38 10.37
C ASP A 83 3.85 -5.13 11.26
N ASP A 84 4.11 -3.99 10.62
CA ASP A 84 3.95 -2.65 11.19
C ASP A 84 2.80 -1.84 10.54
N ASP A 85 2.03 -2.49 9.66
CA ASP A 85 0.79 -1.97 9.07
C ASP A 85 -0.40 -2.19 10.03
N HIS A 86 -0.41 -3.33 10.71
CA HIS A 86 -1.39 -3.78 11.71
C HIS A 86 -2.81 -4.04 11.18
N TYR A 87 -3.02 -3.99 9.87
CA TYR A 87 -4.24 -4.46 9.26
C TYR A 87 -4.10 -5.92 8.79
N TYR A 88 -4.71 -6.28 7.67
CA TYR A 88 -4.76 -7.67 7.23
C TYR A 88 -3.50 -8.14 6.50
N MET A 89 -2.68 -7.23 5.95
CA MET A 89 -1.68 -7.62 4.95
C MET A 89 -0.57 -8.50 5.53
N GLY A 90 -0.06 -8.21 6.73
CA GLY A 90 0.94 -9.06 7.38
C GLY A 90 0.44 -10.50 7.55
N SER A 91 -0.82 -10.65 8.00
CA SER A 91 -1.45 -11.97 8.18
C SER A 91 -1.64 -12.69 6.84
N VAL A 92 -2.13 -12.00 5.81
CA VAL A 92 -2.35 -12.60 4.47
C VAL A 92 -1.03 -13.05 3.84
N LEU A 93 0.02 -12.24 3.92
CA LEU A 93 1.34 -12.60 3.39
C LEU A 93 1.94 -13.79 4.14
N ALA A 94 1.81 -13.84 5.46
CA ALA A 94 2.26 -14.99 6.25
C ALA A 94 1.55 -16.28 5.84
N LEU A 95 0.23 -16.25 5.65
CA LEU A 95 -0.54 -17.40 5.16
C LEU A 95 -0.10 -17.82 3.75
N ALA A 96 0.04 -16.88 2.82
CA ALA A 96 0.47 -17.17 1.45
C ALA A 96 1.88 -17.78 1.38
N LEU A 97 2.81 -17.33 2.25
CA LEU A 97 4.15 -17.91 2.33
C LEU A 97 4.13 -19.33 2.92
N ARG A 98 3.28 -19.61 3.90
CA ARG A 98 3.08 -20.98 4.41
C ARG A 98 2.53 -21.92 3.34
N GLU A 99 1.58 -21.45 2.53
CA GLU A 99 1.04 -22.22 1.40
C GLU A 99 2.11 -22.56 0.34
N ARG A 100 3.14 -21.71 0.20
CA ARG A 100 4.31 -21.94 -0.67
C ARG A 100 5.38 -22.83 -0.03
N GLY A 101 5.19 -23.29 1.21
CA GLY A 101 6.09 -24.21 1.90
C GLY A 101 7.21 -23.56 2.72
N HIS A 102 7.23 -22.23 2.87
CA HIS A 102 8.21 -21.55 3.71
C HIS A 102 7.89 -21.74 5.21
N ALA A 103 8.90 -21.81 6.07
CA ALA A 103 8.71 -21.54 7.49
C ALA A 103 8.47 -20.03 7.67
N VAL A 104 7.53 -19.64 8.53
CA VAL A 104 7.16 -18.23 8.72
C VAL A 104 7.06 -17.89 10.20
N THR A 105 7.71 -16.80 10.58
CA THR A 105 7.46 -16.11 11.85
C THR A 105 6.88 -14.73 11.54
N LEU A 106 5.67 -14.45 12.01
CA LEU A 106 5.08 -13.14 11.92
C LEU A 106 5.37 -12.35 13.20
N VAL A 107 6.07 -11.23 13.03
CA VAL A 107 6.55 -10.38 14.12
C VAL A 107 5.82 -9.04 14.04
N THR A 108 5.27 -8.57 15.14
CA THR A 108 4.58 -7.29 15.19
C THR A 108 4.82 -6.53 16.50
N PRO A 109 4.97 -5.19 16.46
CA PRO A 109 5.00 -4.35 17.64
C PRO A 109 3.68 -4.37 18.43
N ALA A 110 2.56 -4.69 17.76
CA ALA A 110 1.24 -4.75 18.36
C ALA A 110 1.05 -5.96 19.30
N GLY A 111 0.01 -5.90 20.13
CA GLY A 111 -0.32 -6.99 21.05
C GLY A 111 -0.89 -8.23 20.36
N LYS A 112 -1.35 -8.10 19.10
CA LYS A 112 -1.82 -9.18 18.23
C LYS A 112 -1.57 -8.82 16.75
N PRO A 113 -1.29 -9.80 15.88
CA PRO A 113 -1.43 -9.64 14.43
C PRO A 113 -2.81 -9.13 14.04
N CYS A 114 -2.90 -8.30 12.99
CA CYS A 114 -4.16 -7.75 12.52
C CYS A 114 -4.95 -7.03 13.62
N GLU A 115 -4.28 -6.15 14.38
CA GLU A 115 -4.90 -5.41 15.49
C GLU A 115 -6.09 -4.56 15.04
N PHE A 116 -6.01 -3.97 13.83
CA PHE A 116 -7.15 -3.24 13.25
C PHE A 116 -8.35 -4.15 12.96
N GLY A 117 -8.12 -5.47 12.82
CA GLY A 117 -9.16 -6.47 12.63
C GLY A 117 -10.17 -6.58 13.78
N VAL A 118 -9.94 -5.91 14.91
CA VAL A 118 -10.96 -5.74 15.96
C VAL A 118 -12.17 -4.97 15.42
N PHE A 119 -11.97 -3.98 14.54
CA PHE A 119 -13.05 -3.18 13.97
C PHE A 119 -13.80 -3.87 12.84
N THR A 120 -13.21 -4.92 12.24
CA THR A 120 -13.83 -5.72 11.18
C THR A 120 -14.37 -7.06 11.69
N GLY A 121 -14.08 -7.42 12.95
CA GLY A 121 -14.48 -8.70 13.55
C GLY A 121 -13.61 -9.89 13.13
N GLU A 122 -12.51 -9.66 12.41
CA GLU A 122 -11.67 -10.70 11.81
C GLU A 122 -10.53 -11.15 12.72
N VAL A 123 -10.15 -10.34 13.72
CA VAL A 123 -8.92 -10.55 14.52
C VAL A 123 -8.79 -11.98 15.07
N TYR A 124 -9.85 -12.57 15.62
CA TYR A 124 -9.76 -13.90 16.22
C TYR A 124 -9.67 -15.03 15.19
N GLN A 125 -10.47 -14.96 14.11
CA GLN A 125 -10.47 -16.01 13.09
C GLN A 125 -9.17 -15.99 12.28
N SER A 126 -8.68 -14.80 11.91
CA SER A 126 -7.41 -14.63 11.21
C SER A 126 -6.23 -15.15 12.04
N ASN A 127 -6.19 -14.83 13.34
CA ASN A 127 -5.13 -15.34 14.22
C ASN A 127 -5.23 -16.85 14.44
N ALA A 128 -6.43 -17.41 14.62
CA ALA A 128 -6.61 -18.86 14.71
C ALA A 128 -6.08 -19.59 13.48
N ARG A 129 -6.33 -19.03 12.28
CA ARG A 129 -5.83 -19.60 11.03
C ARG A 129 -4.29 -19.55 10.93
N LEU A 130 -3.65 -18.46 11.38
CA LEU A 130 -2.18 -18.36 11.44
C LEU A 130 -1.58 -19.52 12.26
N PHE A 131 -2.12 -19.78 13.46
CA PHE A 131 -1.65 -20.87 14.31
C PHE A 131 -1.95 -22.25 13.72
N GLU A 132 -3.11 -22.45 13.11
CA GLU A 132 -3.50 -23.72 12.48
C GLU A 132 -2.51 -24.17 11.40
N VAL A 133 -1.99 -23.23 10.60
CA VAL A 133 -1.01 -23.53 9.54
C VAL A 133 0.45 -23.47 10.02
N GLY A 134 0.68 -23.29 11.32
CA GLY A 134 2.00 -23.26 11.94
C GLY A 134 2.81 -22.00 11.66
N VAL A 135 2.17 -20.83 11.55
CA VAL A 135 2.89 -19.54 11.64
C VAL A 135 3.24 -19.31 13.10
N GLU A 136 4.53 -19.09 13.37
CA GLU A 136 4.98 -18.60 14.67
C GLU A 136 4.64 -17.11 14.80
N VAL A 137 4.05 -16.70 15.93
CA VAL A 137 3.63 -15.30 16.14
C VAL A 137 4.39 -14.69 17.31
N VAL A 138 5.05 -13.57 17.06
CA VAL A 138 5.82 -12.81 18.05
C VAL A 138 5.25 -11.39 18.14
N THR A 139 4.55 -11.13 19.23
CA THR A 139 3.90 -9.82 19.51
C THR A 139 4.76 -8.92 20.38
N ASN A 140 4.38 -7.64 20.50
CA ASN A 140 5.09 -6.65 21.32
C ASN A 140 6.60 -6.58 21.01
N THR A 141 6.96 -6.81 19.75
CA THR A 141 8.34 -6.92 19.29
C THR A 141 8.53 -6.16 17.97
N MET A 142 9.47 -5.24 17.96
CA MET A 142 9.95 -4.54 16.78
C MET A 142 11.13 -5.29 16.17
N ILE A 143 11.32 -5.17 14.86
CA ILE A 143 12.59 -5.48 14.20
C ILE A 143 13.36 -4.18 14.04
N VAL A 144 14.57 -4.12 14.59
CA VAL A 144 15.40 -2.91 14.63
C VAL A 144 16.72 -3.07 13.86
N GLY A 145 17.06 -4.28 13.44
CA GLY A 145 18.21 -4.52 12.58
C GLY A 145 18.08 -5.83 11.79
N ALA A 146 18.84 -5.94 10.70
CA ALA A 146 18.89 -7.14 9.87
C ALA A 146 20.34 -7.48 9.50
N GLY A 147 20.67 -8.77 9.54
CA GLY A 147 21.98 -9.30 9.17
C GLY A 147 21.87 -10.63 8.41
N PRO A 148 23.01 -11.24 8.03
CA PRO A 148 23.02 -12.54 7.39
C PRO A 148 22.56 -13.62 8.37
N GLY A 149 21.40 -14.22 8.10
CA GLY A 149 20.86 -15.34 8.89
C GLY A 149 20.06 -14.94 10.14
N SER A 150 19.92 -13.64 10.45
CA SER A 150 19.17 -13.18 11.62
C SER A 150 18.69 -11.73 11.54
N VAL A 151 17.76 -11.39 12.44
CA VAL A 151 17.32 -10.02 12.71
C VAL A 151 17.51 -9.66 14.17
N THR A 152 17.82 -8.39 14.42
CA THR A 152 17.83 -7.81 15.76
C THR A 152 16.43 -7.36 16.12
N THR A 153 16.00 -7.72 17.32
CA THR A 153 14.65 -7.48 17.83
C THR A 153 14.71 -6.54 19.02
N GLU A 154 13.64 -5.79 19.25
CA GLU A 154 13.46 -4.99 20.45
C GLU A 154 12.02 -5.08 20.95
N CYS A 155 11.83 -5.41 22.22
CA CYS A 155 10.50 -5.42 22.82
C CYS A 155 9.93 -4.00 22.84
N SER A 156 8.77 -3.80 22.19
CA SER A 156 8.12 -2.48 22.05
C SER A 156 7.71 -1.85 23.39
N LEU A 157 7.65 -2.65 24.47
CA LEU A 157 7.25 -2.19 25.81
C LEU A 157 8.42 -1.95 26.75
N SER A 158 9.52 -2.69 26.60
CA SER A 158 10.63 -2.69 27.58
C SER A 158 11.97 -2.24 27.01
N GLY A 159 12.09 -2.13 25.69
CA GLY A 159 13.36 -1.86 25.02
C GLY A 159 14.36 -3.02 25.10
N ARG A 160 13.96 -4.18 25.65
CA ARG A 160 14.85 -5.34 25.72
C ARG A 160 15.16 -5.84 24.32
N ARG A 161 16.44 -5.94 24.00
CA ARG A 161 16.93 -6.44 22.72
C ARG A 161 17.17 -7.94 22.73
N GLY A 162 17.04 -8.54 21.55
CA GLY A 162 17.32 -9.94 21.30
C GLY A 162 17.61 -10.19 19.82
N GLU A 163 17.69 -11.46 19.44
CA GLU A 163 17.98 -11.89 18.08
C GLU A 163 17.04 -13.02 17.68
N MET A 164 16.62 -13.05 16.41
CA MET A 164 15.86 -14.16 15.82
C MET A 164 16.51 -14.60 14.52
N ALA A 165 16.73 -15.91 14.37
CA ALA A 165 17.24 -16.48 13.12
C ALA A 165 16.19 -16.40 12.01
N CYS A 166 16.62 -16.14 10.78
CA CYS A 166 15.80 -16.22 9.56
C CYS A 166 16.68 -16.15 8.31
N ASP A 167 16.17 -16.64 7.18
CA ASP A 167 16.84 -16.53 5.89
C ASP A 167 16.45 -15.23 5.13
N GLY A 168 15.33 -14.61 5.51
CA GLY A 168 14.90 -13.34 4.93
C GLY A 168 13.86 -12.58 5.76
N LEU A 169 13.93 -11.25 5.67
CA LEU A 169 13.00 -10.31 6.31
C LEU A 169 12.08 -9.70 5.26
N MET A 170 10.77 -9.78 5.49
CA MET A 170 9.74 -9.15 4.68
C MET A 170 9.06 -8.02 5.46
N PRO A 171 9.45 -6.75 5.24
CA PRO A 171 8.78 -5.62 5.85
C PRO A 171 7.40 -5.41 5.25
N VAL A 172 6.40 -5.31 6.12
CA VAL A 172 5.01 -4.91 5.82
C VAL A 172 4.71 -3.70 6.68
N THR A 173 5.31 -2.56 6.31
CA THR A 173 5.39 -1.38 7.19
C THR A 173 4.65 -0.18 6.62
N ARG A 174 4.87 0.14 5.34
CA ARG A 174 4.18 1.23 4.64
C ARG A 174 4.13 0.97 3.14
N ARG A 175 3.34 1.80 2.47
CA ARG A 175 3.28 1.86 1.01
C ARG A 175 3.77 3.23 0.51
N LEU A 176 4.41 3.22 -0.66
CA LEU A 176 4.86 4.41 -1.37
C LEU A 176 3.97 4.63 -2.61
N PRO A 177 3.45 5.85 -2.84
CA PRO A 177 2.70 6.15 -4.05
C PRO A 177 3.56 5.94 -5.31
N ARG A 178 2.96 5.45 -6.41
CA ARG A 178 3.63 5.36 -7.71
C ARG A 178 3.48 6.67 -8.47
N LEU A 179 4.50 7.53 -8.42
CA LEU A 179 4.41 8.92 -8.87
C LEU A 179 5.09 9.23 -10.20
N ASP A 180 5.87 8.33 -10.79
CA ASP A 180 6.70 8.59 -11.98
C ASP A 180 5.96 9.38 -13.08
N LEU A 181 4.79 8.88 -13.52
CA LEU A 181 3.96 9.53 -14.54
C LEU A 181 3.46 10.92 -14.10
N TYR A 182 3.08 11.07 -12.83
CA TYR A 182 2.61 12.35 -12.31
C TYR A 182 3.76 13.36 -12.27
N ASP A 183 4.91 12.97 -11.74
CA ASP A 183 6.07 13.85 -11.59
C ASP A 183 6.61 14.29 -12.95
N GLU A 184 6.68 13.39 -13.93
CA GLU A 184 7.02 13.72 -15.32
C GLU A 184 6.04 14.71 -15.94
N LEU A 185 4.72 14.50 -15.80
CA LEU A 185 3.70 15.43 -16.30
C LEU A 185 3.79 16.80 -15.62
N ARG A 186 4.05 16.84 -14.31
CA ARG A 186 4.25 18.10 -13.58
C ARG A 186 5.49 18.83 -14.06
N ALA A 187 6.58 18.12 -14.37
CA ALA A 187 7.79 18.73 -14.92
C ALA A 187 7.51 19.36 -16.30
N LEU A 188 6.80 18.66 -17.19
CA LEU A 188 6.40 19.21 -18.50
C LEU A 188 5.44 20.40 -18.38
N GLN A 189 4.51 20.36 -17.41
CA GLN A 189 3.64 21.51 -17.12
C GLN A 189 4.47 22.75 -16.70
N GLN A 190 5.51 22.54 -15.89
CA GLN A 190 6.40 23.61 -15.42
C GLN A 190 7.30 24.17 -16.52
N SER A 191 7.79 23.33 -17.45
CA SER A 191 8.58 23.77 -18.59
C SER A 191 7.73 24.36 -19.72
N GLY A 192 6.40 24.17 -19.67
CA GLY A 192 5.46 24.65 -20.68
C GLY A 192 5.36 23.76 -21.91
N GLU A 193 5.95 22.56 -21.87
CA GLU A 193 5.98 21.53 -22.93
C GLU A 193 4.71 20.65 -22.93
N VAL A 194 3.59 21.22 -22.54
CA VAL A 194 2.26 20.56 -22.58
C VAL A 194 1.29 21.37 -23.43
N PRO A 195 0.27 20.74 -24.03
CA PRO A 195 -0.81 21.43 -24.71
C PRO A 195 -1.57 22.37 -23.76
N ASP A 196 -2.24 23.38 -24.31
CA ASP A 196 -2.98 24.38 -23.53
C ASP A 196 -4.02 23.77 -22.57
N ALA A 197 -4.67 22.68 -22.99
CA ALA A 197 -5.64 21.93 -22.18
C ALA A 197 -5.07 21.40 -20.87
N LEU A 198 -3.77 21.12 -20.82
CA LEU A 198 -3.05 20.59 -19.67
C LEU A 198 -2.26 21.65 -18.91
N ARG A 199 -2.30 22.94 -19.26
CA ARG A 199 -1.51 23.97 -18.56
C ARG A 199 -2.03 24.31 -17.16
N SER A 200 -3.31 24.11 -16.90
CA SER A 200 -3.90 24.41 -15.59
C SER A 200 -3.29 23.51 -14.51
N ALA A 201 -3.02 24.08 -13.34
CA ALA A 201 -2.49 23.33 -12.21
C ALA A 201 -3.41 22.17 -11.79
N ASP A 202 -4.72 22.31 -11.99
CA ASP A 202 -5.75 21.33 -11.67
C ASP A 202 -6.03 20.33 -12.81
N ALA A 203 -5.40 20.49 -13.98
CA ALA A 203 -5.61 19.60 -15.12
C ALA A 203 -5.05 18.19 -14.88
N VAL A 204 -4.06 18.04 -14.00
CA VAL A 204 -3.47 16.75 -13.63
C VAL A 204 -3.57 16.57 -12.12
N ARG A 205 -4.35 15.60 -11.66
CA ARG A 205 -4.63 15.36 -10.25
C ARG A 205 -4.34 13.91 -9.89
N ARG A 206 -3.77 13.65 -8.71
CA ARG A 206 -3.64 12.29 -8.17
C ARG A 206 -4.89 11.93 -7.36
N ILE A 207 -5.26 10.66 -7.37
CA ILE A 207 -6.36 10.12 -6.57
C ILE A 207 -6.00 8.75 -6.00
N GLY A 208 -6.73 8.35 -4.96
CA GLY A 208 -6.54 7.05 -4.29
C GLY A 208 -5.12 6.90 -3.73
N ASP A 209 -4.55 5.70 -3.84
CA ASP A 209 -3.25 5.41 -3.25
C ASP A 209 -2.08 6.19 -3.89
N ALA A 210 -2.25 6.71 -5.12
CA ALA A 210 -1.26 7.60 -5.74
C ALA A 210 -1.21 8.98 -5.07
N GLU A 211 -2.31 9.42 -4.44
CA GLU A 211 -2.32 10.63 -3.62
C GLU A 211 -1.83 10.31 -2.20
N ALA A 212 -2.44 9.32 -1.55
CA ALA A 212 -2.10 8.88 -0.21
C ALA A 212 -2.55 7.42 0.00
N PRO A 213 -1.62 6.45 0.17
CA PRO A 213 -1.94 5.05 0.35
C PRO A 213 -2.89 4.83 1.55
N ASN A 214 -4.00 4.15 1.31
CA ASN A 214 -5.04 3.91 2.31
C ASN A 214 -5.80 2.61 2.03
N THR A 215 -6.90 2.37 2.73
CA THR A 215 -7.81 1.25 2.47
C THR A 215 -8.43 1.34 1.08
N ILE A 216 -8.88 0.19 0.56
CA ILE A 216 -9.60 0.11 -0.71
C ILE A 216 -10.83 1.04 -0.69
N ALA A 217 -11.56 1.11 0.43
CA ALA A 217 -12.72 1.98 0.58
C ALA A 217 -12.36 3.47 0.39
N ALA A 218 -11.22 3.92 0.91
CA ALA A 218 -10.74 5.29 0.70
C ALA A 218 -10.36 5.55 -0.76
N ALA A 219 -9.77 4.57 -1.47
CA ALA A 219 -9.48 4.69 -2.90
C ALA A 219 -10.76 4.79 -3.75
N VAL A 220 -11.78 3.97 -3.43
CA VAL A 220 -13.12 4.05 -4.06
C VAL A 220 -13.75 5.41 -3.80
N TYR A 221 -13.72 5.90 -2.57
CA TYR A 221 -14.24 7.22 -2.22
C TYR A 221 -13.51 8.34 -2.96
N ALA A 222 -12.18 8.27 -3.07
CA ALA A 222 -11.39 9.25 -3.81
C ALA A 222 -11.78 9.31 -5.30
N GLY A 223 -11.99 8.16 -5.94
CA GLY A 223 -12.48 8.09 -7.32
C GLY A 223 -13.89 8.66 -7.48
N TYR A 224 -14.82 8.29 -6.58
CA TYR A 224 -16.18 8.84 -6.55
C TYR A 224 -16.15 10.37 -6.42
N ARG A 225 -15.40 10.87 -5.43
CA ARG A 225 -15.26 12.31 -5.18
C ARG A 225 -14.69 13.04 -6.40
N ALA A 226 -13.64 12.50 -7.02
CA ALA A 226 -13.03 13.11 -8.20
C ALA A 226 -14.02 13.22 -9.38
N GLY A 227 -14.83 12.19 -9.63
CA GLY A 227 -15.85 12.23 -10.67
C GLY A 227 -16.98 13.23 -10.36
N VAL A 228 -17.38 13.35 -9.10
CA VAL A 228 -18.45 14.25 -8.65
C VAL A 228 -18.02 15.71 -8.64
N GLU A 229 -16.77 16.01 -8.28
CA GLU A 229 -16.23 17.37 -8.19
C GLU A 229 -15.70 17.89 -9.54
N LEU A 230 -15.59 17.04 -10.58
CA LEU A 230 -15.00 17.42 -11.87
C LEU A 230 -15.75 18.59 -12.50
N GLY A 231 -15.03 19.69 -12.77
CA GLY A 231 -15.59 20.89 -13.36
C GLY A 231 -16.51 21.70 -12.44
N GLN A 232 -16.53 21.40 -11.13
CA GLN A 232 -17.38 22.10 -10.15
C GLN A 232 -16.53 22.80 -9.08
N THR A 233 -16.95 23.99 -8.68
CA THR A 233 -16.51 24.57 -7.39
C THR A 233 -17.40 23.97 -6.30
N VAL A 234 -16.82 23.20 -5.40
CA VAL A 234 -17.58 22.49 -4.35
C VAL A 234 -17.35 23.16 -3.00
N ASP A 235 -18.43 23.67 -2.40
CA ASP A 235 -18.46 24.00 -0.98
C ASP A 235 -18.51 22.70 -0.16
N LEU A 236 -17.42 22.42 0.55
CA LEU A 236 -17.29 21.20 1.34
C LEU A 236 -18.27 21.15 2.51
N ALA A 237 -18.59 22.30 3.11
CA ALA A 237 -19.52 22.38 4.23
C ALA A 237 -20.95 22.10 3.76
N GLU A 238 -21.33 22.63 2.59
CA GLU A 238 -22.64 22.37 2.01
C GLU A 238 -22.78 20.91 1.56
N ARG A 239 -21.76 20.38 0.88
CA ARG A 239 -21.85 19.06 0.22
C ARG A 239 -21.56 17.88 1.12
N PHE A 240 -20.61 18.01 2.06
CA PHE A 240 -20.16 16.91 2.93
C PHE A 240 -20.39 17.18 4.43
N GLY A 241 -20.74 18.42 4.81
CA GLY A 241 -20.99 18.77 6.22
C GLY A 241 -22.33 18.25 6.76
N ARG A 242 -23.28 17.86 5.89
CA ARG A 242 -24.57 17.29 6.31
C ARG A 242 -24.48 15.76 6.39
N ARG A 243 -24.75 15.20 7.58
CA ARG A 243 -24.81 13.75 7.81
C ARG A 243 -26.04 13.08 7.16
N ASP A 244 -27.11 13.86 6.93
CA ASP A 244 -28.35 13.36 6.34
C ASP A 244 -28.45 13.81 4.88
N ILE A 245 -28.34 12.84 3.96
CA ILE A 245 -28.65 13.06 2.55
C ILE A 245 -30.17 13.06 2.43
N ARG A 246 -30.79 14.22 2.17
CA ARG A 246 -32.17 14.24 1.67
C ARG A 246 -32.16 13.61 0.29
N ILE A 247 -32.65 12.37 0.19
CA ILE A 247 -33.00 11.77 -1.09
C ILE A 247 -34.16 12.62 -1.63
N PRO A 248 -34.02 13.28 -2.79
CA PRO A 248 -35.12 14.01 -3.40
C PRO A 248 -36.28 13.04 -3.67
N ALA A 249 -37.50 13.46 -3.33
CA ALA A 249 -38.73 12.73 -3.68
C ALA A 249 -38.99 12.79 -5.18
#